data_AF-A0A8J4U1Z5-F1
#
_entry.id   AF-A0A8J4U1Z5-F1
#
_cell.length_a   1.000
_cell.length_b   1.000
_cell.length_c   1.000
_cell.angle_alpha   90.00
_cell.angle_beta   90.00
_cell.angle_gamma   90.00
#
_symmetry.space_group_name_H-M   'P 1'
#
loop_
_entity.id
_entity.type
_entity.pdbx_description
1 polymer ?
#
loop_
_entity_poly.entity_id
_entity_poly.type
_entity_poly.pdbx_seq_one_letter_code
_entity_poly.pdbx_strand_id
1 'polypeptide(L)'
;MKFVKLFGHLKSNIIGMIHVGALPGTPLHRSAVPELMDEACREAELYHKEGVDGLLIENMHDVPYVCESGPEVCAVMTAVCCAVKRLCPALPVGLQVLAARNRTALAVALASGLEFIRAEGFVFSHVADEGLMNACAGELLRYRKHIGAEHIQIFTDIKKKHSAHALTADVSISETARAAEFFLSDGVVVTGPATGVQANPQELS
;
A
#
# COMPACT_ATOMS: atom_id res chain seq x y z
N MET A 1 4.49 12.87 -16.24
CA MET A 1 3.89 12.54 -14.94
C MET A 1 3.92 11.02 -14.74
N LYS A 2 4.40 10.53 -13.59
CA LYS A 2 4.59 9.08 -13.35
C LYS A 2 3.25 8.31 -13.28
N PHE A 3 2.21 8.96 -12.75
CA PHE A 3 0.85 8.43 -12.68
C PHE A 3 0.22 8.14 -14.06
N VAL A 4 0.41 9.03 -15.05
CA VAL A 4 -0.08 8.83 -16.43
C VAL A 4 0.64 7.66 -17.12
N LYS A 5 1.92 7.44 -16.80
CA LYS A 5 2.64 6.27 -17.34
C LYS A 5 2.07 4.95 -16.82
N LEU A 6 1.45 4.98 -15.63
CA LEU A 6 0.88 3.81 -14.99
C LEU A 6 -0.52 3.48 -15.55
N PHE A 7 -1.41 4.47 -15.59
CA PHE A 7 -2.82 4.27 -15.94
C PHE A 7 -3.19 4.71 -17.36
N GLY A 8 -2.26 5.29 -18.13
CA GLY A 8 -2.46 5.65 -19.53
C GLY A 8 -3.29 6.91 -19.78
N HIS A 9 -3.94 7.50 -18.76
CA HIS A 9 -4.73 8.72 -18.91
C HIS A 9 -4.71 9.65 -17.69
N LEU A 10 -5.19 10.88 -17.89
CA LEU A 10 -5.28 11.95 -16.88
C LEU A 10 -6.63 12.03 -16.16
N LYS A 11 -7.59 11.16 -16.50
CA LYS A 11 -8.87 11.09 -15.78
C LYS A 11 -8.68 10.45 -14.40
N SER A 12 -9.63 10.69 -13.50
CA SER A 12 -9.73 9.96 -12.23
C SER A 12 -9.74 8.45 -12.49
N ASN A 13 -8.96 7.72 -11.69
CA ASN A 13 -8.86 6.26 -11.77
C ASN A 13 -9.53 5.63 -10.57
N ILE A 14 -10.17 4.49 -10.77
CA ILE A 14 -10.77 3.66 -9.72
C ILE A 14 -9.84 2.47 -9.50
N ILE A 15 -9.32 2.34 -8.27
CA ILE A 15 -8.46 1.22 -7.87
C ILE A 15 -9.27 0.32 -6.94
N GLY A 16 -9.47 -0.94 -7.32
CA GLY A 16 -10.14 -1.95 -6.50
C GLY A 16 -9.22 -2.44 -5.38
N MET A 17 -9.67 -2.38 -4.14
CA MET A 17 -8.91 -2.86 -2.98
C MET A 17 -9.25 -4.33 -2.70
N ILE A 18 -8.25 -5.20 -2.73
CA ILE A 18 -8.35 -6.62 -2.41
C ILE A 18 -7.82 -6.83 -1.00
N HIS A 19 -8.67 -7.31 -0.10
CA HIS A 19 -8.28 -7.60 1.28
C HIS A 19 -7.96 -9.08 1.43
N VAL A 20 -6.68 -9.41 1.58
CA VAL A 20 -6.24 -10.79 1.77
C VAL A 20 -6.65 -11.26 3.17
N GLY A 21 -7.14 -12.50 3.25
CA GLY A 21 -7.45 -13.16 4.52
C GLY A 21 -6.22 -13.28 5.45
N ALA A 22 -6.46 -13.56 6.72
CA ALA A 22 -5.43 -13.62 7.75
C ALA A 22 -4.30 -14.60 7.39
N LEU A 23 -3.07 -14.10 7.30
CA LEU A 23 -1.90 -14.83 6.85
C LEU A 23 -1.34 -15.75 7.95
N PRO A 24 -0.56 -16.80 7.60
CA PRO A 24 0.18 -17.57 8.58
C PRO A 24 0.97 -16.67 9.53
N GLY A 25 1.03 -17.03 10.82
CA GLY A 25 1.66 -16.22 11.86
C GLY A 25 0.70 -15.25 12.56
N THR A 26 -0.48 -14.97 11.99
CA THR A 26 -1.48 -14.11 12.63
C THR A 26 -2.48 -14.90 13.48
N PRO A 27 -3.06 -14.29 14.55
CA PRO A 27 -3.96 -15.01 15.45
C PRO A 27 -5.24 -15.55 14.80
N LEU A 28 -5.70 -14.93 13.71
CA LEU A 28 -6.94 -15.29 13.02
C LEU A 28 -6.72 -16.19 11.80
N HIS A 29 -5.49 -16.64 11.54
CA HIS A 29 -5.18 -17.52 10.43
C HIS A 29 -5.97 -18.84 10.50
N ARG A 30 -6.64 -19.18 9.40
CA ARG A 30 -7.46 -20.40 9.29
C ARG A 30 -7.36 -21.07 7.92
N SER A 31 -7.16 -20.29 6.87
CA SER A 31 -7.19 -20.75 5.48
C SER A 31 -5.81 -21.20 5.01
N ALA A 32 -5.77 -22.25 4.18
CA ALA A 32 -4.52 -22.63 3.54
C ALA A 32 -4.08 -21.56 2.53
N VAL A 33 -2.78 -21.44 2.26
CA VAL A 33 -2.26 -20.44 1.30
C VAL A 33 -2.94 -20.51 -0.08
N PRO A 34 -3.22 -21.69 -0.67
CA PRO A 34 -3.98 -21.76 -1.92
C PRO A 34 -5.38 -21.13 -1.83
N GLU A 35 -6.09 -21.29 -0.71
CA GLU A 35 -7.42 -20.70 -0.51
C GLU A 35 -7.35 -19.17 -0.45
N LEU A 36 -6.31 -18.62 0.19
CA LEU A 36 -6.06 -17.17 0.22
C LEU A 36 -5.79 -16.62 -1.19
N MET A 37 -5.06 -17.37 -2.02
CA MET A 37 -4.80 -17.01 -3.41
C MET A 37 -6.08 -17.05 -4.25
N ASP A 38 -6.89 -18.10 -4.10
CA ASP A 38 -8.14 -18.27 -4.84
C ASP A 38 -9.16 -17.16 -4.52
N GLU A 39 -9.28 -16.80 -3.23
CA GLU A 39 -10.14 -15.72 -2.75
C GLU A 39 -9.74 -14.37 -3.40
N ALA A 40 -8.46 -14.01 -3.32
CA ALA A 40 -7.92 -12.79 -3.89
C ALA A 40 -8.05 -12.75 -5.42
N CYS A 41 -7.84 -13.89 -6.10
CA CYS A 41 -8.01 -14.00 -7.54
C CYS A 41 -9.45 -13.76 -7.97
N ARG A 42 -10.47 -14.31 -7.30
CA ARG A 42 -11.85 -14.04 -7.73
C ARG A 42 -12.37 -12.66 -7.32
N GLU A 43 -11.81 -12.00 -6.31
CA GLU A 43 -12.02 -10.54 -6.13
C GLU A 43 -11.40 -9.74 -7.28
N ALA A 44 -10.16 -10.04 -7.67
CA ALA A 44 -9.51 -9.40 -8.80
C ALA A 44 -10.29 -9.60 -10.10
N GLU A 45 -10.82 -10.80 -10.35
CA GLU A 45 -11.64 -11.10 -11.51
C GLU A 45 -12.93 -10.27 -11.53
N LEU A 46 -13.59 -10.13 -10.37
CA LEU A 46 -14.78 -9.31 -10.23
C LEU A 46 -14.48 -7.85 -10.55
N TYR A 47 -13.44 -7.27 -9.93
CA TYR A 47 -13.05 -5.89 -10.20
C TYR A 47 -12.66 -5.67 -11.66
N HIS A 48 -11.95 -6.61 -12.27
CA HIS A 48 -11.61 -6.55 -13.68
C HIS A 48 -12.85 -6.53 -14.57
N LYS A 49 -13.86 -7.36 -14.28
CA LYS A 49 -15.14 -7.40 -15.02
C LYS A 49 -15.93 -6.10 -14.89
N GLU A 50 -15.87 -5.45 -13.73
CA GLU A 50 -16.52 -4.16 -13.48
C GLU A 50 -15.73 -2.95 -14.03
N GLY A 51 -14.58 -3.18 -14.67
CA GLY A 51 -13.83 -2.14 -15.38
C GLY A 51 -13.07 -1.18 -14.48
N VAL A 52 -12.56 -1.63 -13.33
CA VAL A 52 -11.61 -0.83 -12.54
C VAL A 52 -10.32 -0.56 -13.32
N ASP A 53 -9.67 0.56 -13.04
CA ASP A 53 -8.44 0.99 -13.73
C ASP A 53 -7.18 0.35 -13.14
N GLY A 54 -7.28 -0.21 -11.93
CA GLY A 54 -6.18 -0.94 -11.29
C GLY A 54 -6.61 -1.67 -10.02
N LEU A 55 -5.67 -2.40 -9.43
CA LEU A 55 -5.88 -3.18 -8.21
C LEU A 55 -4.86 -2.79 -7.14
N LEU A 56 -5.24 -2.87 -5.87
CA LEU A 56 -4.36 -2.74 -4.72
C LEU A 56 -4.62 -3.88 -3.75
N ILE A 57 -3.60 -4.67 -3.47
CA ILE A 57 -3.68 -5.83 -2.56
C ILE A 57 -3.20 -5.38 -1.18
N GLU A 58 -3.90 -5.77 -0.10
CA GLU A 58 -3.57 -5.41 1.29
C GLU A 58 -3.82 -6.60 2.23
N ASN A 59 -2.94 -6.80 3.23
CA ASN A 59 -3.10 -7.82 4.28
C ASN A 59 -4.01 -7.36 5.44
N MET A 60 -5.19 -6.81 5.11
CA MET A 60 -6.12 -6.16 6.06
C MET A 60 -6.61 -7.07 7.20
N HIS A 61 -6.55 -8.39 7.04
CA HIS A 61 -7.03 -9.32 8.07
C HIS A 61 -5.93 -9.85 9.00
N ASP A 62 -4.71 -9.32 8.91
CA ASP A 62 -3.58 -9.66 9.80
C ASP A 62 -3.66 -9.01 11.20
N VAL A 63 -4.86 -8.78 11.71
CA VAL A 63 -5.07 -8.14 13.01
C VAL A 63 -4.69 -9.06 14.19
N PRO A 64 -4.07 -8.53 15.26
CA PRO A 64 -3.51 -7.18 15.37
C PRO A 64 -2.22 -7.03 14.56
N TYR A 65 -2.05 -5.88 13.91
CA TYR A 65 -0.88 -5.62 13.09
C TYR A 65 0.38 -5.42 13.93
N VAL A 66 1.54 -5.69 13.33
CA VAL A 66 2.85 -5.60 13.99
C VAL A 66 3.85 -4.86 13.11
N CYS A 67 4.64 -3.97 13.71
CA CYS A 67 5.72 -3.25 13.03
C CYS A 67 6.87 -4.18 12.59
N GLU A 68 6.96 -5.38 13.17
CA GLU A 68 7.91 -6.42 12.79
C GLU A 68 7.14 -7.70 12.46
N SER A 69 7.01 -8.01 11.17
CA SER A 69 6.41 -9.25 10.69
C SER A 69 7.48 -10.27 10.32
N GLY A 70 7.15 -11.55 10.45
CA GLY A 70 8.03 -12.64 10.05
C GLY A 70 8.08 -12.83 8.52
N PRO A 71 9.00 -13.69 8.05
CA PRO A 71 9.19 -13.96 6.62
C PRO A 71 7.95 -14.56 5.95
N GLU A 72 7.06 -15.19 6.71
CA GLU A 72 5.80 -15.76 6.23
C GLU A 72 4.88 -14.73 5.56
N VAL A 73 4.84 -13.49 6.07
CA VAL A 73 4.04 -12.41 5.45
C VAL A 73 4.58 -12.09 4.06
N CYS A 74 5.91 -11.94 3.93
CA CYS A 74 6.54 -11.69 2.63
C CYS A 74 6.28 -12.84 1.64
N ALA A 75 6.44 -14.08 2.10
CA ALA A 75 6.28 -15.27 1.27
C ALA A 75 4.83 -15.42 0.76
N VAL A 76 3.84 -15.31 1.64
CA VAL A 76 2.44 -15.50 1.26
C VAL A 76 1.91 -14.32 0.44
N MET A 77 2.26 -13.08 0.79
CA MET A 77 1.89 -11.93 -0.03
C MET A 77 2.52 -12.01 -1.43
N THR A 78 3.74 -12.54 -1.56
CA THR A 78 4.33 -12.82 -2.89
C THR A 78 3.51 -13.83 -3.68
N ALA A 79 3.08 -14.93 -3.05
CA ALA A 79 2.26 -15.95 -3.72
C ALA A 79 0.92 -15.38 -4.21
N VAL A 80 0.23 -14.61 -3.35
CA VAL A 80 -1.04 -13.95 -3.68
C VAL A 80 -0.85 -12.93 -4.80
N CYS A 81 0.15 -12.04 -4.69
CA CYS A 81 0.42 -11.02 -5.70
C CYS A 81 0.78 -11.63 -7.05
N CYS A 82 1.58 -12.71 -7.08
CA CYS A 82 1.89 -13.44 -8.30
C CYS A 82 0.65 -14.03 -8.96
N ALA A 83 -0.27 -14.60 -8.17
CA ALA A 83 -1.51 -15.17 -8.68
C ALA A 83 -2.40 -14.10 -9.30
N VAL A 84 -2.65 -13.00 -8.58
CA VAL A 84 -3.46 -11.87 -9.06
C VAL A 84 -2.85 -11.24 -10.31
N LYS A 85 -1.53 -10.98 -10.33
CA LYS A 85 -0.87 -10.36 -11.48
C LYS A 85 -0.92 -11.24 -12.73
N ARG A 86 -0.82 -12.57 -12.58
CA ARG A 86 -0.99 -13.52 -13.70
C ARG A 86 -2.40 -13.52 -14.26
N LEU A 87 -3.41 -13.35 -13.40
CA LEU A 87 -4.80 -13.29 -13.81
C LEU A 87 -5.13 -11.98 -14.56
N CYS A 88 -4.58 -10.87 -14.09
CA CYS A 88 -4.85 -9.53 -14.63
C CYS A 88 -3.56 -8.82 -15.12
N PRO A 89 -2.85 -9.36 -16.14
CA PRO A 89 -1.52 -8.87 -16.53
C PRO A 89 -1.55 -7.44 -17.12
N ALA A 90 -2.68 -7.03 -17.69
CA ALA A 90 -2.85 -5.72 -18.31
C ALA A 90 -3.21 -4.62 -17.31
N LEU A 91 -3.72 -4.98 -16.11
CA LEU A 91 -4.05 -3.99 -15.10
C LEU A 91 -2.79 -3.61 -14.29
N PRO A 92 -2.61 -2.31 -13.99
CA PRO A 92 -1.73 -1.88 -12.93
C PRO A 92 -2.15 -2.50 -11.60
N VAL A 93 -1.22 -3.19 -10.95
CA VAL A 93 -1.44 -3.80 -9.64
C VAL A 93 -0.45 -3.20 -8.65
N GLY A 94 -0.94 -2.84 -7.47
CA GLY A 94 -0.13 -2.40 -6.37
C GLY A 94 -0.30 -3.23 -5.12
N LEU A 95 0.57 -2.97 -4.15
CA LEU A 95 0.59 -3.66 -2.87
C LEU A 95 0.76 -2.70 -1.71
N GLN A 96 0.05 -2.99 -0.63
CA GLN A 96 0.29 -2.44 0.70
C GLN A 96 0.51 -3.60 1.68
N VAL A 97 1.56 -3.51 2.49
CA VAL A 97 1.74 -4.39 3.65
C VAL A 97 1.67 -3.51 4.89
N LEU A 98 0.63 -3.73 5.69
CA LEU A 98 0.23 -2.88 6.81
C LEU A 98 1.30 -2.76 7.91
N ALA A 99 1.12 -1.77 8.79
CA ALA A 99 2.07 -1.36 9.83
C ALA A 99 3.43 -0.90 9.24
N ALA A 100 3.36 -0.12 8.15
CA ALA A 100 4.54 0.42 7.44
C ALA A 100 5.59 -0.64 7.09
N ARG A 101 5.15 -1.82 6.64
CA ARG A 101 6.03 -2.84 6.05
C ARG A 101 6.35 -2.53 4.59
N ASN A 102 6.67 -1.26 4.34
CA ASN A 102 6.98 -0.70 3.02
C ASN A 102 8.18 -1.39 2.36
N ARG A 103 9.19 -1.77 3.15
CA ARG A 103 10.36 -2.52 2.65
C ARG A 103 9.94 -3.91 2.15
N THR A 104 9.08 -4.60 2.90
CA THR A 104 8.49 -5.88 2.50
C THR A 104 7.61 -5.71 1.28
N ALA A 105 6.71 -4.73 1.28
CA ALA A 105 5.84 -4.42 0.14
C ALA A 105 6.66 -4.20 -1.14
N LEU A 106 7.78 -3.46 -1.06
CA LEU A 106 8.62 -3.21 -2.22
C LEU A 106 9.31 -4.47 -2.76
N ALA A 107 9.78 -5.35 -1.87
CA ALA A 107 10.38 -6.62 -2.26
C ALA A 107 9.35 -7.56 -2.92
N VAL A 108 8.17 -7.66 -2.33
CA VAL A 108 7.05 -8.46 -2.87
C VAL A 108 6.60 -7.92 -4.22
N ALA A 109 6.47 -6.59 -4.35
CA ALA A 109 6.11 -5.94 -5.60
C ALA A 109 7.12 -6.25 -6.71
N LEU A 110 8.42 -6.17 -6.41
CA LEU A 110 9.47 -6.55 -7.35
C LEU A 110 9.38 -8.03 -7.77
N ALA A 111 9.25 -8.93 -6.79
CA ALA A 111 9.19 -10.37 -7.05
C ALA A 111 7.95 -10.78 -7.85
N SER A 112 6.84 -10.05 -7.70
CA SER A 112 5.55 -10.38 -8.32
C SER A 112 5.27 -9.59 -9.60
N GLY A 113 6.16 -8.67 -10.00
CA GLY A 113 5.99 -7.83 -11.18
C GLY A 113 4.86 -6.80 -11.04
N LEU A 114 4.73 -6.20 -9.85
CA LEU A 114 3.75 -5.13 -9.59
C LEU A 114 4.33 -3.75 -9.93
N GLU A 115 3.46 -2.80 -10.23
CA GLU A 115 3.88 -1.49 -10.72
C GLU A 115 4.01 -0.43 -9.63
N PHE A 116 3.36 -0.60 -8.49
CA PHE A 116 3.42 0.37 -7.39
C PHE A 116 3.24 -0.25 -6.01
N ILE A 117 3.64 0.49 -4.98
CA ILE A 117 3.26 0.22 -3.59
C ILE A 117 2.56 1.44 -2.99
N ARG A 118 1.70 1.19 -2.01
CA ARG A 118 1.23 2.22 -1.09
C ARG A 118 2.02 2.12 0.21
N ALA A 119 2.67 3.22 0.59
CA ALA A 119 3.58 3.28 1.72
C ALA A 119 3.04 4.17 2.84
N GLU A 120 3.07 3.64 4.05
CA GLU A 120 2.64 4.32 5.27
C GLU A 120 3.85 4.92 5.99
N GLY A 121 3.72 6.06 6.68
CA GLY A 121 4.84 6.62 7.44
C GLY A 121 6.07 6.94 6.58
N PHE A 122 5.85 7.45 5.37
CA PHE A 122 6.96 7.81 4.49
C PHE A 122 7.71 9.05 4.99
N VAL A 123 6.96 10.09 5.36
CA VAL A 123 7.44 11.34 5.99
C VAL A 123 6.71 11.57 7.31
N PHE A 124 7.44 12.15 8.26
CA PHE A 124 7.00 12.42 9.64
C PHE A 124 6.58 11.19 10.46
N SER A 125 6.96 11.18 11.74
CA SER A 125 6.53 10.15 12.68
C SER A 125 5.13 10.45 13.22
N HIS A 126 4.36 9.40 13.50
CA HIS A 126 3.04 9.50 14.11
C HIS A 126 2.74 8.24 14.95
N VAL A 127 1.69 8.28 15.75
CA VAL A 127 1.29 7.13 16.57
C VAL A 127 0.11 6.44 15.90
N ALA A 128 0.28 5.19 15.49
CA ALA A 128 -0.76 4.33 14.98
C ALA A 128 -1.23 3.32 16.04
N ASP A 129 -2.18 2.45 15.70
CA ASP A 129 -2.71 1.43 16.62
C ASP A 129 -1.61 0.47 17.13
N GLU A 130 -0.55 0.30 16.35
CA GLU A 130 0.62 -0.55 16.64
C GLU A 130 1.73 0.19 17.42
N GLY A 131 1.57 1.51 17.63
CA GLY A 131 2.53 2.34 18.36
C GLY A 131 3.18 3.44 17.52
N LEU A 132 4.37 3.90 17.93
CA LEU A 132 5.09 4.96 17.24
C LEU A 132 5.68 4.46 15.92
N MET A 133 5.24 5.06 14.83
CA MET A 133 5.68 4.77 13.48
C MET A 133 6.64 5.86 12.99
N ASN A 134 7.89 5.48 12.70
CA ASN A 134 8.92 6.41 12.25
C ASN A 134 8.92 6.57 10.72
N ALA A 135 9.27 7.78 10.27
CA ALA A 135 9.42 8.10 8.86
C ALA A 135 10.50 7.21 8.20
N CYS A 136 10.20 6.63 7.03
CA CYS A 136 11.10 5.66 6.38
C CYS A 136 11.63 6.06 4.99
N ALA A 137 11.34 7.27 4.49
CA ALA A 137 11.65 7.67 3.11
C ALA A 137 13.10 7.41 2.69
N GLY A 138 14.08 7.81 3.52
CA GLY A 138 15.50 7.65 3.21
C GLY A 138 15.93 6.20 3.06
N GLU A 139 15.51 5.33 3.99
CA GLU A 139 15.83 3.90 3.98
C GLU A 139 15.12 3.19 2.83
N LEU A 140 13.83 3.47 2.64
CA LEU A 140 13.01 2.84 1.61
C LEU A 140 13.54 3.14 0.20
N LEU A 141 13.90 4.40 -0.09
CA LEU A 141 14.41 4.77 -1.42
C LEU A 141 15.80 4.21 -1.70
N ARG A 142 16.66 4.10 -0.69
CA ARG A 142 17.96 3.40 -0.84
C ARG A 142 17.76 1.92 -1.10
N TYR A 143 16.83 1.30 -0.37
CA TYR A 143 16.48 -0.10 -0.58
C TYR A 143 15.90 -0.32 -1.99
N ARG A 144 15.00 0.55 -2.45
CA ARG A 144 14.46 0.52 -3.83
C ARG A 144 15.56 0.45 -4.87
N LYS A 145 16.55 1.33 -4.76
CA LYS A 145 17.69 1.36 -5.66
C LYS A 145 18.56 0.11 -5.52
N HIS A 146 18.82 -0.32 -4.28
CA HIS A 146 19.67 -1.47 -3.98
C HIS A 146 19.16 -2.77 -4.63
N ILE A 147 17.84 -2.98 -4.67
CA ILE A 147 17.23 -4.18 -5.27
C ILE A 147 16.82 -4.00 -6.74
N GLY A 148 17.13 -2.85 -7.37
CA GLY A 148 16.77 -2.59 -8.77
C GLY A 148 15.27 -2.31 -9.02
N ALA A 149 14.52 -1.91 -7.99
CA ALA A 149 13.07 -1.66 -8.05
C ALA A 149 12.70 -0.21 -8.40
N GLU A 150 13.58 0.56 -9.05
CA GLU A 150 13.34 1.99 -9.35
C GLU A 150 12.17 2.23 -10.30
N HIS A 151 11.72 1.19 -11.02
CA HIS A 151 10.54 1.22 -11.88
C HIS A 151 9.22 1.13 -11.10
N ILE A 152 9.26 0.70 -9.83
CA ILE A 152 8.09 0.56 -8.96
C ILE A 152 7.82 1.92 -8.29
N GLN A 153 6.61 2.44 -8.50
CA GLN A 153 6.19 3.71 -7.92
C GLN A 153 5.83 3.54 -6.43
N ILE A 154 6.11 4.56 -5.63
CA ILE A 154 5.78 4.61 -4.20
C ILE A 154 4.76 5.73 -3.99
N PHE A 155 3.51 5.37 -3.76
CA PHE A 155 2.46 6.30 -3.35
C PHE A 155 2.38 6.34 -1.84
N THR A 156 2.44 7.53 -1.25
CA THR A 156 2.70 7.69 0.18
C THR A 156 1.50 8.28 0.89
N ASP A 157 1.01 7.61 1.94
CA ASP A 157 -0.01 8.19 2.81
C ASP A 157 0.54 9.43 3.52
N ILE A 158 -0.25 10.50 3.50
CA ILE A 158 -0.02 11.71 4.29
C ILE A 158 -1.18 11.89 5.26
N LYS A 159 -0.87 12.22 6.52
CA LYS A 159 -1.86 12.25 7.61
C LYS A 159 -2.80 11.03 7.61
N LYS A 160 -2.18 9.84 7.57
CA LYS A 160 -2.84 8.52 7.50
C LYS A 160 -4.00 8.41 8.50
N LYS A 161 -5.09 7.76 8.06
CA LYS A 161 -6.17 7.23 8.90
C LYS A 161 -5.66 6.32 10.03
N HIS A 162 -6.45 6.15 11.09
CA HIS A 162 -6.08 5.30 12.25
C HIS A 162 -4.71 5.67 12.84
N SER A 163 -4.44 6.97 12.92
CA SER A 163 -3.20 7.49 13.46
C SER A 163 -3.41 8.85 14.11
N ALA A 164 -2.75 9.06 15.25
CA ALA A 164 -2.65 10.33 15.93
C ALA A 164 -1.43 11.10 15.43
N HIS A 165 -1.67 12.32 14.92
CA HIS A 165 -0.66 13.22 14.37
C HIS A 165 -0.28 14.33 15.36
N ALA A 166 -0.33 14.04 16.67
CA ALA A 166 -0.08 15.05 17.71
C ALA A 166 1.37 15.59 17.68
N LEU A 167 2.35 14.75 17.33
CA LEU A 167 3.76 15.13 17.21
C LEU A 167 4.02 16.12 16.07
N THR A 168 3.11 16.17 15.10
CA THR A 168 3.18 17.02 13.91
C THR A 168 1.89 17.80 13.74
N ALA A 169 1.27 18.20 14.86
CA ALA A 169 0.00 18.92 14.86
C ALA A 169 0.12 20.31 14.24
N ASP A 170 1.32 20.89 14.29
CA ASP A 170 1.72 22.15 13.67
C ASP A 170 1.96 22.05 12.16
N VAL A 171 2.11 20.84 11.62
CA VAL A 171 2.31 20.61 10.18
C VAL A 171 0.97 20.37 9.51
N SER A 172 0.58 21.23 8.56
CA SER A 172 -0.63 21.04 7.76
C SER A 172 -0.52 19.87 6.78
N ILE A 173 -1.66 19.42 6.23
CA ILE A 173 -1.65 18.37 5.19
C ILE A 173 -0.92 18.83 3.93
N SER A 174 -1.06 20.10 3.54
CA SER A 174 -0.37 20.68 2.39
C SER A 174 1.16 20.74 2.60
N GLU A 175 1.61 21.08 3.82
CA GLU A 175 3.04 21.02 4.16
C GLU A 175 3.55 19.59 4.18
N THR A 176 2.75 18.65 4.67
CA THR A 176 3.06 17.21 4.63
C THR A 176 3.22 16.72 3.18
N ALA A 177 2.34 17.16 2.27
CA ALA A 177 2.44 16.84 0.84
C ALA A 177 3.72 17.41 0.20
N ARG A 178 4.05 18.68 0.49
CA ARG A 178 5.30 19.31 0.04
C ARG A 178 6.54 18.59 0.57
N ALA A 179 6.51 18.15 1.82
CA ALA A 179 7.59 17.34 2.38
C ALA A 179 7.70 15.98 1.68
N ALA A 180 6.59 15.30 1.41
CA ALA A 180 6.60 14.03 0.67
C ALA A 180 7.18 14.20 -0.75
N GLU A 181 6.83 15.27 -1.45
CA GLU A 181 7.42 15.63 -2.75
C GLU A 181 8.92 15.89 -2.64
N PHE A 182 9.35 16.70 -1.67
CA PHE A 182 10.76 16.98 -1.40
C PHE A 182 11.57 15.70 -1.09
N PHE A 183 10.94 14.74 -0.41
CA PHE A 183 11.49 13.41 -0.12
C PHE A 183 11.30 12.40 -1.26
N LEU A 184 10.97 12.86 -2.46
CA LEU A 184 10.92 12.08 -3.71
C LEU A 184 9.81 11.02 -3.78
N SER A 185 8.68 11.26 -3.10
CA SER A 185 7.48 10.44 -3.30
C SER A 185 7.02 10.46 -4.77
N ASP A 186 6.49 9.35 -5.27
CA ASP A 186 5.96 9.26 -6.64
C ASP A 186 4.50 9.75 -6.73
N GLY A 187 3.82 9.85 -5.59
CA GLY A 187 2.45 10.35 -5.44
C GLY A 187 2.01 10.34 -3.98
N VAL A 188 1.02 11.15 -3.63
CA VAL A 188 0.48 11.21 -2.26
C VAL A 188 -0.90 10.58 -2.20
N VAL A 189 -1.21 9.95 -1.07
CA VAL A 189 -2.52 9.38 -0.76
C VAL A 189 -3.10 10.14 0.43
N VAL A 190 -4.32 10.64 0.26
CA VAL A 190 -5.09 11.32 1.31
C VAL A 190 -6.27 10.43 1.68
N THR A 191 -6.46 10.21 2.98
CA THR A 191 -7.54 9.38 3.51
C THR A 191 -8.39 10.17 4.49
N GLY A 192 -9.66 9.76 4.69
CA GLY A 192 -10.42 10.20 5.86
C GLY A 192 -9.82 9.66 7.16
N PRO A 193 -10.31 10.08 8.34
CA PRO A 193 -9.68 9.76 9.62
C PRO A 193 -9.75 8.28 10.01
N ALA A 194 -10.73 7.53 9.48
CA ALA A 194 -10.93 6.11 9.75
C ALA A 194 -11.57 5.40 8.55
N THR A 195 -11.50 4.07 8.52
CA THR A 195 -12.18 3.26 7.49
C THR A 195 -13.69 3.56 7.48
N GLY A 196 -14.23 3.83 6.29
CA GLY A 196 -15.63 4.21 6.10
C GLY A 196 -15.93 5.70 6.32
N VAL A 197 -14.94 6.49 6.76
CA VAL A 197 -15.07 7.95 6.88
C VAL A 197 -14.43 8.62 5.68
N GLN A 198 -15.16 9.50 5.02
CA GLN A 198 -14.70 10.20 3.81
C GLN A 198 -13.55 11.17 4.15
N ALA A 199 -12.59 11.30 3.23
CA ALA A 199 -11.60 12.39 3.28
C ALA A 199 -12.29 13.75 3.10
N ASN A 200 -11.76 14.79 3.74
CA ASN A 200 -12.31 16.13 3.56
C ASN A 200 -11.97 16.64 2.14
N PRO A 201 -12.95 16.92 1.27
CA PRO A 201 -12.67 17.39 -0.10
C PRO A 201 -11.88 18.71 -0.14
N GLN A 202 -11.94 19.52 0.91
CA GLN A 202 -11.18 20.77 1.03
C GLN A 202 -9.66 20.54 1.16
N GLU A 203 -9.23 19.33 1.50
CA GLU A 203 -7.82 18.97 1.54
C GLU A 203 -7.22 18.70 0.15
N LEU A 204 -8.08 18.63 -0.88
CA LEU A 204 -7.70 18.40 -2.28
C LEU A 204 -7.61 19.68 -3.12
N SER A 205 -8.00 20.84 -2.56
CA SER A 205 -8.07 22.14 -3.24
C SER A 205 -6.87 23.04 -2.98
#